data_AF-A0A7T0BXL5-F1
#
_entry.id   AF-A0A7T0BXL5-F1
#
_cell.length_a   1.000
_cell.length_b   1.000
_cell.length_c   1.000
_cell.angle_alpha   90.00
_cell.angle_beta   90.00
_cell.angle_gamma   90.00
#
_symmetry.space_group_name_H-M   'P 1'
#
loop_
_entity.id
_entity.type
_entity.pdbx_description
1 polymer ?
#
loop_
_entity_poly.entity_id
_entity_poly.type
_entity_poly.pdbx_seq_one_letter_code
_entity_poly.pdbx_strand_id
1 'polypeptide(L)'
;MSQVKRYNVRMAGLGGQGVVTASHIISNAVVISGGHSSLVPFFGSEKRNAPVESYVRISNNEIYEIGEIVYPNVLMIFSAQVITLGKSYTMPFYTGLKQGGEILINNNKPLPFVADEQRELEEKEANIYYLPATEMANEVAGTELATNMAMCGAMAAIFGMPDMKSLEASVQDRFIGKGIVVSGGTAALDSVIEKKFAKKQKLLEANFKTIKASYQYAVDHKWGAQKDSVDGKPVLV
;
A
#
# COMPACT_ATOMS: atom_id res chain seq x y z
N MET A 1 -28.83 0.81 -12.66
CA MET A 1 -27.91 0.00 -11.84
C MET A 1 -26.64 0.82 -11.70
N SER A 2 -26.25 1.21 -10.47
CA SER A 2 -24.96 1.87 -10.27
C SER A 2 -23.85 0.93 -10.76
N GLN A 3 -22.90 1.43 -11.56
CA GLN A 3 -21.77 0.61 -11.99
C GLN A 3 -21.01 0.13 -10.75
N VAL A 4 -20.76 -1.18 -10.67
CA VAL A 4 -19.88 -1.74 -9.66
C VAL A 4 -18.46 -1.27 -9.95
N LYS A 5 -17.90 -0.44 -9.08
CA LYS A 5 -16.51 -0.02 -9.19
C LYS A 5 -15.66 -0.98 -8.38
N ARG A 6 -14.64 -1.54 -9.02
CA ARG A 6 -13.77 -2.54 -8.42
C ARG A 6 -12.32 -2.35 -8.82
N TYR A 7 -11.44 -2.35 -7.83
CA TYR A 7 -10.01 -2.22 -7.99
C TYR A 7 -9.31 -3.46 -7.45
N ASN A 8 -8.46 -4.03 -8.30
CA ASN A 8 -7.59 -5.13 -7.95
C ASN A 8 -6.15 -4.61 -7.80
N VAL A 9 -5.60 -4.70 -6.60
CA VAL A 9 -4.26 -4.21 -6.25
C VAL A 9 -3.35 -5.40 -5.98
N ARG A 10 -2.27 -5.52 -6.74
CA ARG A 10 -1.21 -6.49 -6.48
C ARG A 10 0.01 -5.76 -5.94
N MET A 11 0.44 -6.16 -4.76
CA MET A 11 1.60 -5.60 -4.07
C MET A 11 2.71 -6.64 -4.07
N ALA A 12 3.91 -6.26 -4.48
CA ALA A 12 5.08 -7.14 -4.53
C ALA A 12 6.27 -6.45 -3.85
N GLY A 13 7.08 -7.21 -3.13
CA GLY A 13 8.26 -6.70 -2.43
C GLY A 13 9.08 -7.80 -1.80
N LEU A 14 10.13 -7.44 -1.09
CA LEU A 14 10.97 -8.40 -0.39
C LEU A 14 10.43 -8.65 1.03
N GLY A 15 10.58 -9.87 1.52
CA GLY A 15 10.23 -10.25 2.89
C GLY A 15 10.95 -9.35 3.90
N GLY A 16 10.18 -8.53 4.63
CA GLY A 16 10.69 -7.52 5.57
C GLY A 16 10.29 -6.09 5.22
N GLN A 17 9.91 -5.79 3.96
CA GLN A 17 9.54 -4.44 3.52
C GLN A 17 8.12 -4.00 3.89
N GLY A 18 7.37 -4.86 4.60
CA GLY A 18 6.04 -4.51 5.07
C GLY A 18 4.92 -4.57 4.02
N VAL A 19 5.09 -5.33 2.93
CA VAL A 19 4.07 -5.56 1.88
C VAL A 19 2.73 -6.02 2.48
N VAL A 20 2.77 -7.05 3.33
CA VAL A 20 1.56 -7.59 4.00
C VAL A 20 0.97 -6.58 4.98
N THR A 21 1.82 -5.78 5.65
CA THR A 21 1.33 -4.73 6.54
C THR A 21 0.63 -3.62 5.75
N ALA A 22 1.16 -3.23 4.60
CA ALA A 22 0.53 -2.24 3.72
C ALA A 22 -0.83 -2.73 3.20
N SER A 23 -0.91 -3.99 2.75
CA SER A 23 -2.18 -4.55 2.27
C SER A 23 -3.26 -4.59 3.34
N HIS A 24 -2.90 -4.96 4.58
CA HIS A 24 -3.81 -4.84 5.72
C HIS A 24 -4.26 -3.41 5.98
N ILE A 25 -3.32 -2.45 5.97
CA ILE A 25 -3.63 -1.04 6.24
C ILE A 25 -4.59 -0.49 5.19
N ILE A 26 -4.30 -0.71 3.90
CA ILE A 26 -5.14 -0.26 2.79
C ILE A 26 -6.51 -0.93 2.84
N SER A 27 -6.56 -2.25 3.01
CA SER A 27 -7.82 -2.98 3.10
C SER A 27 -8.69 -2.50 4.26
N ASN A 28 -8.10 -2.31 5.44
CA ASN A 28 -8.84 -1.86 6.62
C ASN A 28 -9.29 -0.40 6.48
N ALA A 29 -8.47 0.47 5.87
CA ALA A 29 -8.85 1.85 5.59
C ALA A 29 -10.06 1.93 4.63
N VAL A 30 -10.12 1.06 3.61
CA VAL A 30 -11.28 0.95 2.72
C VAL A 30 -12.54 0.50 3.47
N VAL A 31 -12.41 -0.45 4.40
CA VAL A 31 -13.54 -0.88 5.24
C VAL A 31 -14.02 0.23 6.17
N ILE A 32 -13.09 0.99 6.76
CA ILE A 32 -13.39 2.15 7.61
C ILE A 32 -14.11 3.24 6.79
N SER A 33 -13.77 3.42 5.52
CA SER A 33 -14.46 4.36 4.63
C SER A 33 -15.81 3.86 4.11
N GLY A 34 -16.29 2.70 4.57
CA GLY A 34 -17.59 2.12 4.20
C GLY A 34 -17.58 1.27 2.92
N GLY A 35 -16.40 1.01 2.34
CA GLY A 35 -16.26 0.11 1.19
C GLY A 35 -16.09 -1.35 1.60
N HIS A 36 -16.07 -2.22 0.60
CA HIS A 36 -15.76 -3.64 0.78
C HIS A 36 -14.32 -3.91 0.34
N SER A 37 -13.59 -4.68 1.15
CA SER A 37 -12.24 -5.09 0.81
C SER A 37 -12.00 -6.56 1.16
N SER A 38 -11.23 -7.24 0.33
CA SER A 38 -10.72 -8.59 0.57
C SER A 38 -9.21 -8.58 0.34
N LEU A 39 -8.46 -9.21 1.24
CA LEU A 39 -7.02 -9.26 1.19
C LEU A 39 -6.52 -10.69 1.26
N VAL A 40 -5.52 -11.01 0.44
CA VAL A 40 -4.87 -12.34 0.40
C VAL A 40 -3.37 -12.13 0.39
N PRO A 41 -2.67 -12.37 1.52
CA PRO A 41 -1.22 -12.40 1.54
C PRO A 41 -0.72 -13.68 0.85
N PHE A 42 0.37 -13.56 0.10
CA PHE A 42 0.98 -14.69 -0.61
C PHE A 42 2.47 -14.79 -0.32
N PHE A 43 2.79 -15.65 0.64
CA PHE A 43 4.15 -15.98 1.05
C PHE A 43 4.25 -17.43 1.49
N GLY A 44 5.36 -18.09 1.15
CA GLY A 44 5.65 -19.45 1.60
C GLY A 44 6.51 -19.46 2.86
N SER A 45 7.14 -20.61 3.14
CA SER A 45 8.17 -20.76 4.19
C SER A 45 9.49 -20.06 3.85
N GLU A 46 9.44 -19.04 3.00
CA GLU A 46 10.59 -18.39 2.38
C GLU A 46 11.34 -17.51 3.39
N LYS A 47 12.67 -17.45 3.25
CA LYS A 47 13.54 -16.68 4.16
C LYS A 47 13.33 -15.16 3.96
N ARG A 48 13.86 -14.36 4.89
CA ARG A 48 14.01 -12.90 4.72
C ARG A 48 14.62 -12.60 3.33
N ASN A 49 14.16 -11.51 2.71
CA ASN A 49 14.55 -11.09 1.36
C ASN A 49 14.11 -12.00 0.20
N ALA A 50 13.25 -13.00 0.43
CA ALA A 50 12.55 -13.62 -0.67
C ALA A 50 11.44 -12.70 -1.22
N PRO A 51 11.08 -12.79 -2.51
CA PRO A 51 9.90 -12.13 -3.05
C PRO A 51 8.65 -12.49 -2.23
N VAL A 52 7.80 -11.52 -1.96
CA VAL A 52 6.54 -11.63 -1.23
C VAL A 52 5.49 -10.85 -1.99
N GLU A 53 4.30 -11.42 -2.13
CA GLU A 53 3.16 -10.75 -2.72
C GLU A 53 2.01 -10.61 -1.72
N SER A 54 1.16 -9.63 -1.94
CA SER A 54 -0.13 -9.52 -1.29
C SER A 54 -1.13 -8.86 -2.22
N TYR A 55 -2.34 -9.39 -2.22
CA TYR A 55 -3.43 -8.95 -3.08
C TYR A 55 -4.48 -8.24 -2.24
N VAL A 56 -4.98 -7.11 -2.73
CA VAL A 56 -6.11 -6.39 -2.15
C VAL A 56 -7.14 -6.15 -3.24
N ARG A 57 -8.38 -6.53 -2.97
CA ARG A 57 -9.55 -6.23 -3.80
C ARG A 57 -10.35 -5.18 -3.07
N ILE A 58 -10.78 -4.16 -3.79
CA ILE A 58 -11.58 -3.07 -3.26
C ILE A 58 -12.82 -2.91 -4.12
N SER A 59 -13.99 -2.78 -3.51
CA SER A 59 -15.24 -2.56 -4.23
C SER A 59 -16.26 -1.78 -3.39
N ASN A 60 -17.23 -1.19 -4.07
CA ASN A 60 -18.44 -0.65 -3.45
C ASN A 60 -19.51 -1.74 -3.16
N ASN A 61 -19.27 -3.00 -3.53
CA ASN A 61 -20.16 -4.13 -3.24
C ASN A 61 -19.40 -5.29 -2.58
N GLU A 62 -20.13 -6.26 -2.03
CA GLU A 62 -19.56 -7.47 -1.44
C GLU A 62 -18.60 -8.19 -2.40
N ILE A 63 -17.48 -8.67 -1.85
CA ILE A 63 -16.43 -9.38 -2.58
C ILE A 63 -16.42 -10.83 -2.09
N TYR A 64 -16.73 -11.77 -2.97
CA TYR A 64 -16.72 -13.20 -2.66
C TYR A 64 -15.46 -13.91 -3.16
N GLU A 65 -14.69 -13.28 -4.06
CA GLU A 65 -13.50 -13.88 -4.63
C GLU A 65 -12.35 -13.92 -3.63
N ILE A 66 -11.75 -15.11 -3.53
CA ILE A 66 -10.59 -15.40 -2.72
C ILE A 66 -9.51 -15.94 -3.66
N GLY A 67 -8.26 -15.53 -3.42
CA GLY A 67 -7.10 -16.00 -4.15
C GLY A 67 -6.30 -14.88 -4.80
N GLU A 68 -5.42 -15.27 -5.70
CA GLU A 68 -4.46 -14.39 -6.37
C GLU A 68 -5.16 -13.41 -7.33
N ILE A 69 -4.48 -12.31 -7.66
CA ILE A 69 -4.93 -11.35 -8.67
C ILE A 69 -4.05 -11.48 -9.90
N VAL A 70 -4.60 -12.10 -10.95
CA VAL A 70 -3.96 -12.23 -12.27
C VAL A 70 -4.11 -10.94 -13.09
N TYR A 71 -5.25 -10.24 -12.95
CA TYR A 71 -5.55 -9.02 -13.70
C TYR A 71 -5.68 -7.79 -12.78
N PRO A 72 -4.55 -7.18 -12.38
CA PRO A 72 -4.54 -6.01 -11.50
C PRO A 72 -4.90 -4.72 -12.26
N ASN A 73 -5.57 -3.82 -11.55
CA ASN A 73 -5.68 -2.41 -11.90
C ASN A 73 -4.44 -1.64 -11.43
N VAL A 74 -3.85 -2.09 -10.31
CA VAL A 74 -2.77 -1.40 -9.62
C VAL A 74 -1.66 -2.38 -9.28
N LEU A 75 -0.42 -2.00 -9.60
CA LEU A 75 0.80 -2.66 -9.15
C LEU A 75 1.54 -1.78 -8.16
N MET A 76 1.81 -2.29 -6.96
CA MET A 76 2.69 -1.62 -6.00
C MET A 76 3.95 -2.44 -5.80
N ILE A 77 5.09 -1.89 -6.17
CA ILE A 77 6.38 -2.58 -6.17
C ILE A 77 7.26 -1.95 -5.09
N PHE A 78 7.45 -2.65 -3.97
CA PHE A 78 8.21 -2.17 -2.81
C PHE A 78 9.73 -2.34 -2.97
N SER A 79 10.15 -3.15 -3.94
CA SER A 79 11.55 -3.29 -4.35
C SER A 79 11.61 -3.67 -5.82
N ALA A 80 12.40 -2.95 -6.62
CA ALA A 80 12.61 -3.26 -8.03
C ALA A 80 13.14 -4.70 -8.27
N GLN A 81 13.84 -5.28 -7.29
CA GLN A 81 14.40 -6.64 -7.40
C GLN A 81 13.33 -7.71 -7.65
N VAL A 82 12.11 -7.52 -7.17
CA VAL A 82 11.03 -8.52 -7.35
C VAL A 82 10.55 -8.61 -8.79
N ILE A 83 10.80 -7.60 -9.62
CA ILE A 83 10.49 -7.61 -11.05
C ILE A 83 11.31 -8.73 -11.72
N THR A 84 12.59 -8.83 -11.39
CA THR A 84 13.50 -9.84 -11.95
C THR A 84 13.41 -11.19 -11.23
N LEU A 85 13.32 -11.18 -9.89
CA LEU A 85 13.27 -12.42 -9.11
C LEU A 85 11.96 -13.19 -9.34
N GLY A 86 10.86 -12.47 -9.57
CA GLY A 86 9.54 -13.03 -9.78
C GLY A 86 8.97 -13.74 -8.55
N LYS A 87 7.68 -14.07 -8.60
CA LYS A 87 7.05 -14.99 -7.64
C LYS A 87 5.86 -15.70 -8.28
N SER A 88 5.80 -17.04 -8.17
CA SER A 88 4.62 -17.81 -8.58
C SER A 88 4.16 -17.52 -10.04
N TYR A 89 2.84 -17.43 -10.28
CA TYR A 89 2.19 -17.22 -11.58
C TYR A 89 2.21 -15.78 -12.11
N THR A 90 2.94 -14.86 -11.49
CA THR A 90 2.95 -13.44 -11.89
C THR A 90 4.04 -13.12 -12.89
N MET A 91 4.67 -14.12 -13.51
CA MET A 91 5.70 -13.95 -14.54
C MET A 91 5.15 -14.22 -15.95
N PRO A 92 5.51 -13.41 -16.97
CA PRO A 92 6.28 -12.15 -16.90
C PRO A 92 5.64 -11.07 -16.03
N PHE A 93 6.46 -10.26 -15.31
CA PHE A 93 5.99 -9.47 -14.16
C PHE A 93 4.80 -8.56 -14.47
N TYR A 94 4.79 -7.86 -15.60
CA TYR A 94 3.71 -6.91 -15.93
C TYR A 94 2.48 -7.55 -16.58
N THR A 95 2.54 -8.85 -16.88
CA THR A 95 1.47 -9.60 -17.53
C THR A 95 0.16 -9.47 -16.77
N GLY A 96 -0.90 -9.17 -17.53
CA GLY A 96 -2.27 -9.11 -17.01
C GLY A 96 -2.66 -7.73 -16.46
N LEU A 97 -1.75 -6.75 -16.48
CA LEU A 97 -2.12 -5.36 -16.19
C LEU A 97 -3.27 -4.92 -17.09
N LYS A 98 -4.32 -4.36 -16.48
CA LYS A 98 -5.48 -3.85 -17.22
C LYS A 98 -5.13 -2.56 -17.97
N GLN A 99 -5.94 -2.23 -18.99
CA GLN A 99 -5.83 -0.97 -19.73
C GLN A 99 -5.90 0.23 -18.78
N GLY A 100 -5.04 1.22 -18.98
CA GLY A 100 -4.89 2.39 -18.11
C GLY A 100 -4.40 2.04 -16.71
N GLY A 101 -3.80 0.85 -16.54
CA GLY A 101 -3.31 0.35 -15.26
C GLY A 101 -2.21 1.25 -14.68
N GLU A 102 -2.09 1.23 -13.37
CA GLU A 102 -1.21 2.15 -12.64
C GLU A 102 -0.17 1.36 -11.86
N ILE A 103 1.08 1.82 -11.92
CA ILE A 103 2.24 1.15 -11.34
C ILE A 103 2.95 2.14 -10.43
N LEU A 104 3.00 1.85 -9.14
CA LEU A 104 3.78 2.60 -8.17
C LEU A 104 5.01 1.79 -7.77
N ILE A 105 6.20 2.33 -8.07
CA ILE A 105 7.48 1.66 -7.84
C ILE A 105 8.27 2.43 -6.79
N ASN A 106 8.69 1.73 -5.74
CA ASN A 106 9.70 2.24 -4.82
C ASN A 106 11.07 2.25 -5.52
N ASN A 107 11.35 3.35 -6.20
CA ASN A 107 12.65 3.63 -6.78
C ASN A 107 12.78 5.14 -6.99
N ASN A 108 14.00 5.66 -6.85
CA ASN A 108 14.28 7.08 -7.03
C ASN A 108 14.40 7.51 -8.51
N LYS A 109 14.50 6.53 -9.42
CA LYS A 109 14.73 6.76 -10.85
C LYS A 109 13.89 5.81 -11.71
N PRO A 110 13.61 6.16 -12.97
CA PRO A 110 13.05 5.24 -13.94
C PRO A 110 13.89 3.96 -14.06
N LEU A 111 13.22 2.83 -14.19
CA LEU A 111 13.85 1.53 -14.43
C LEU A 111 13.88 1.26 -15.94
N PRO A 112 14.95 0.66 -16.48
CA PRO A 112 14.93 0.16 -17.84
C PRO A 112 14.00 -1.07 -17.92
N PHE A 113 13.11 -1.07 -18.91
CA PHE A 113 12.27 -2.22 -19.25
C PHE A 113 12.89 -3.00 -20.41
N VAL A 114 12.70 -4.32 -20.45
CA VAL A 114 13.04 -5.09 -21.66
C VAL A 114 12.02 -4.81 -22.77
N ALA A 115 12.38 -5.06 -24.03
CA ALA A 115 11.57 -4.67 -25.19
C ALA A 115 10.11 -5.16 -25.13
N ASP A 116 9.87 -6.39 -24.67
CA ASP A 116 8.52 -6.94 -24.55
C ASP A 116 7.73 -6.29 -23.39
N GLU A 117 8.36 -6.00 -22.25
CA GLU A 117 7.73 -5.29 -21.14
C GLU A 117 7.36 -3.86 -21.55
N GLN A 118 8.27 -3.16 -22.24
CA GLN A 118 8.03 -1.82 -22.74
C GLN A 118 6.82 -1.81 -23.68
N ARG A 119 6.78 -2.73 -24.65
CA ARG A 119 5.65 -2.86 -25.59
C ARG A 119 4.34 -3.12 -24.85
N GLU A 120 4.32 -4.06 -23.91
CA GLU A 120 3.10 -4.36 -23.14
C GLU A 120 2.61 -3.14 -22.34
N LEU A 121 3.52 -2.45 -21.64
CA LEU A 121 3.17 -1.27 -20.85
C LEU A 121 2.64 -0.12 -21.72
N GLU A 122 3.20 0.08 -22.91
CA GLU A 122 2.71 1.05 -23.90
C GLU A 122 1.33 0.67 -24.44
N GLU A 123 1.13 -0.59 -24.85
CA GLU A 123 -0.17 -1.09 -25.34
C GLU A 123 -1.27 -0.95 -24.28
N LYS A 124 -0.93 -1.15 -23.00
CA LYS A 124 -1.84 -0.97 -21.86
C LYS A 124 -2.05 0.49 -21.46
N GLU A 125 -1.36 1.44 -22.08
CA GLU A 125 -1.36 2.85 -21.66
C GLU A 125 -1.08 2.98 -20.15
N ALA A 126 -0.09 2.21 -19.66
CA ALA A 126 0.20 2.10 -18.25
C ALA A 126 0.79 3.41 -17.70
N ASN A 127 0.30 3.84 -16.54
CA ASN A 127 0.84 4.99 -15.82
C ASN A 127 1.86 4.53 -14.79
N ILE A 128 3.09 5.01 -14.88
CA ILE A 128 4.20 4.55 -14.03
C ILE A 128 4.69 5.69 -13.15
N TYR A 129 4.71 5.45 -11.83
CA TYR A 129 5.10 6.40 -10.80
C TYR A 129 6.31 5.86 -10.04
N TYR A 130 7.37 6.66 -9.94
CA TYR A 130 8.60 6.31 -9.24
C TYR A 130 8.71 7.14 -7.96
N LEU A 131 8.60 6.48 -6.81
CA LEU A 131 8.65 7.09 -5.49
C LEU A 131 9.94 6.66 -4.77
N PRO A 132 10.78 7.58 -4.28
CA PRO A 132 11.91 7.25 -3.41
C PRO A 132 11.42 6.92 -1.97
N ALA A 133 10.58 5.89 -1.84
CA ALA A 133 9.84 5.61 -0.61
C ALA A 133 10.74 5.22 0.56
N THR A 134 11.79 4.44 0.30
CA THR A 134 12.77 4.05 1.34
C THR A 134 13.62 5.23 1.81
N GLU A 135 14.07 6.09 0.89
CA GLU A 135 14.84 7.30 1.23
C GLU A 135 13.97 8.23 2.08
N MET A 136 12.74 8.50 1.62
CA MET A 136 11.77 9.32 2.36
C MET A 136 11.45 8.75 3.74
N ALA A 137 11.31 7.43 3.89
CA ALA A 137 11.08 6.80 5.18
C ALA A 137 12.26 6.99 6.14
N ASN A 138 13.50 6.88 5.64
CA ASN A 138 14.69 7.13 6.45
C ASN A 138 14.81 8.61 6.86
N GLU A 139 14.52 9.55 5.97
CA GLU A 139 14.58 10.98 6.26
C GLU A 139 13.51 11.42 7.27
N VAL A 140 12.28 10.94 7.10
CA VAL A 140 11.12 11.43 7.88
C VAL A 140 10.95 10.67 9.20
N ALA A 141 11.09 9.34 9.17
CA ALA A 141 10.85 8.47 10.33
C ALA A 141 12.14 7.93 10.97
N GLY A 142 13.31 8.16 10.36
CA GLY A 142 14.59 7.64 10.84
C GLY A 142 14.74 6.12 10.64
N THR A 143 13.89 5.49 9.83
CA THR A 143 13.92 4.05 9.59
C THR A 143 13.27 3.63 8.28
N GLU A 144 13.93 2.72 7.56
CA GLU A 144 13.40 2.08 6.36
C GLU A 144 12.14 1.24 6.61
N LEU A 145 11.85 0.88 7.88
CA LEU A 145 10.65 0.12 8.23
C LEU A 145 9.35 0.90 7.92
N ALA A 146 9.43 2.22 7.77
CA ALA A 146 8.32 3.07 7.37
C ALA A 146 8.17 3.18 5.83
N THR A 147 8.95 2.45 5.02
CA THR A 147 8.81 2.42 3.55
C THR A 147 7.37 2.06 3.14
N ASN A 148 6.76 1.10 3.82
CA ASN A 148 5.38 0.72 3.54
C ASN A 148 4.37 1.84 3.80
N MET A 149 4.62 2.71 4.78
CA MET A 149 3.80 3.88 5.06
C MET A 149 3.91 4.91 3.93
N ALA A 150 5.11 5.11 3.38
CA ALA A 150 5.31 5.98 2.21
C ALA A 150 4.55 5.43 0.98
N MET A 151 4.62 4.11 0.75
CA MET A 151 3.87 3.48 -0.34
C MET A 151 2.36 3.64 -0.19
N CYS A 152 1.82 3.51 1.02
CA CYS A 152 0.40 3.73 1.29
C CYS A 152 -0.03 5.19 1.06
N GLY A 153 0.79 6.16 1.48
CA GLY A 153 0.47 7.58 1.33
C GLY A 153 0.46 8.03 -0.14
N ALA A 154 1.46 7.61 -0.92
CA ALA A 154 1.48 7.87 -2.36
C ALA A 154 0.32 7.16 -3.09
N MET A 155 -0.02 5.92 -2.71
CA MET A 155 -1.20 5.24 -3.24
C MET A 155 -2.46 6.09 -2.99
N ALA A 156 -2.71 6.53 -1.76
CA ALA A 156 -3.90 7.33 -1.46
C ALA A 156 -4.00 8.61 -2.32
N ALA A 157 -2.87 9.25 -2.66
CA ALA A 157 -2.84 10.41 -3.54
C ALA A 157 -3.12 10.07 -5.01
N ILE A 158 -2.46 9.05 -5.56
CA ILE A 158 -2.57 8.65 -6.98
C ILE A 158 -3.98 8.15 -7.29
N PHE A 159 -4.49 7.27 -6.43
CA PHE A 159 -5.74 6.54 -6.68
C PHE A 159 -6.94 7.26 -6.08
N GLY A 160 -6.71 8.24 -5.19
CA GLY A 160 -7.75 8.95 -4.46
C GLY A 160 -8.44 8.13 -3.37
N MET A 161 -7.98 6.90 -3.13
CA MET A 161 -8.57 5.99 -2.16
C MET A 161 -7.49 5.06 -1.58
N PRO A 162 -7.59 4.67 -0.30
CA PRO A 162 -8.52 5.19 0.71
C PRO A 162 -8.22 6.66 1.06
N ASP A 163 -9.19 7.38 1.62
CA ASP A 163 -8.96 8.76 2.08
C ASP A 163 -7.98 8.81 3.26
N MET A 164 -7.34 9.98 3.44
CA MET A 164 -6.30 10.15 4.45
C MET A 164 -6.78 9.85 5.88
N LYS A 165 -8.02 10.22 6.22
CA LYS A 165 -8.57 10.01 7.56
C LYS A 165 -8.76 8.53 7.84
N SER A 166 -9.30 7.79 6.87
CA SER A 166 -9.48 6.34 6.99
C SER A 166 -8.13 5.60 7.01
N LEU A 167 -7.14 6.10 6.27
CA LEU A 167 -5.78 5.58 6.29
C LEU A 167 -5.09 5.78 7.66
N GLU A 168 -5.20 6.98 8.24
CA GLU A 168 -4.68 7.26 9.59
C GLU A 168 -5.36 6.39 10.66
N ALA A 169 -6.69 6.24 10.59
CA ALA A 169 -7.44 5.38 11.50
C ALA A 169 -7.01 3.91 11.41
N SER A 170 -6.77 3.41 10.19
CA SER A 170 -6.30 2.05 9.96
C SER A 170 -4.91 1.79 10.55
N VAL A 171 -4.00 2.76 10.42
CA VAL A 171 -2.66 2.70 11.03
C VAL A 171 -2.76 2.75 12.56
N GLN A 172 -3.64 3.58 13.12
CA GLN A 172 -3.91 3.61 14.57
C GLN A 172 -4.37 2.24 15.07
N ASP A 173 -5.38 1.65 14.43
CA ASP A 173 -5.89 0.34 14.82
C ASP A 173 -4.80 -0.73 14.75
N ARG A 174 -3.97 -0.70 13.69
CA ARG A 174 -2.87 -1.66 13.51
C ARG A 174 -1.80 -1.61 14.60
N PHE A 175 -1.38 -0.42 15.03
CA PHE A 175 -0.24 -0.27 15.96
C PHE A 175 -0.65 -0.07 17.42
N ILE A 176 -1.85 0.46 17.68
CA ILE A 176 -2.38 0.66 19.03
C ILE A 176 -3.21 -0.56 19.45
N GLY A 177 -4.14 -1.01 18.61
CA GLY A 177 -5.03 -2.16 18.85
C GLY A 177 -6.04 -1.99 19.99
N LYS A 178 -6.84 -3.04 20.25
CA LYS A 178 -7.83 -3.12 21.36
C LYS A 178 -7.17 -3.16 22.74
N GLY A 179 -6.65 -2.02 23.21
CA GLY A 179 -6.30 -1.76 24.60
C GLY A 179 -5.15 -2.62 25.17
N ILE A 180 -4.46 -2.07 26.17
CA ILE A 180 -3.55 -2.86 27.00
C ILE A 180 -4.41 -3.48 28.09
N VAL A 181 -4.85 -4.73 27.93
CA VAL A 181 -5.57 -5.46 28.98
C VAL A 181 -4.56 -5.92 30.03
N VAL A 182 -4.68 -5.39 31.25
CA VAL A 182 -3.80 -5.71 32.37
C VAL A 182 -4.65 -6.16 33.55
N SER A 183 -4.36 -7.36 34.05
CA SER A 183 -4.81 -7.82 35.36
C SER A 183 -3.88 -7.27 36.45
N GLY A 184 -4.36 -6.26 37.20
CA GLY A 184 -3.96 -5.93 38.58
C GLY A 184 -2.50 -5.60 38.95
N GLY A 185 -2.28 -4.35 39.39
CA GLY A 185 -1.56 -4.01 40.63
C GLY A 185 -0.04 -3.76 40.58
N THR A 186 0.40 -2.50 40.40
CA THR A 186 1.57 -1.81 41.03
C THR A 186 2.03 -0.61 40.16
N ALA A 187 2.48 0.48 40.78
CA ALA A 187 2.99 1.69 40.11
C ALA A 187 4.16 1.44 39.13
N ALA A 188 4.88 0.32 39.27
CA ALA A 188 5.89 -0.12 38.32
C ALA A 188 5.26 -0.49 36.95
N LEU A 189 4.08 -1.11 36.95
CA LEU A 189 3.32 -1.40 35.73
C LEU A 189 2.89 -0.11 35.05
N ASP A 190 2.44 0.91 35.80
CA ASP A 190 2.02 2.19 35.24
C ASP A 190 3.16 2.86 34.46
N SER A 191 4.38 2.90 35.01
CA SER A 191 5.55 3.47 34.32
C SER A 191 5.98 2.68 33.06
N VAL A 192 5.78 1.36 33.04
CA VAL A 192 6.05 0.50 31.87
C VAL A 192 4.97 0.69 30.80
N ILE A 193 3.73 0.85 31.23
CA ILE A 193 2.57 1.14 30.38
C ILE A 193 2.77 2.50 29.71
N GLU A 194 3.07 3.55 30.47
CA GLU A 194 3.36 4.90 29.96
C GLU A 194 4.50 4.88 28.94
N LYS A 195 5.62 4.21 29.23
CA LYS A 195 6.73 4.09 28.29
C LYS A 195 6.33 3.34 27.01
N LYS A 196 5.56 2.26 27.12
CA LYS A 196 5.04 1.51 25.96
C LYS A 196 4.08 2.36 25.12
N PHE A 197 3.19 3.10 25.77
CA PHE A 197 2.27 4.03 25.10
C PHE A 197 3.03 5.15 24.40
N ALA A 198 3.95 5.83 25.09
CA ALA A 198 4.76 6.89 24.51
C ALA A 198 5.58 6.40 23.31
N LYS A 199 6.13 5.18 23.38
CA LYS A 199 6.84 4.56 22.25
C LYS A 199 5.91 4.26 21.07
N LYS A 200 4.72 3.72 21.33
CA LYS A 200 3.70 3.48 20.29
C LYS A 200 3.22 4.79 19.66
N GLN A 201 3.04 5.85 20.44
CA GLN A 201 2.62 7.15 19.96
C GLN A 201 3.68 7.79 19.07
N LYS A 202 4.96 7.76 19.48
CA LYS A 202 6.07 8.22 18.64
C LYS A 202 6.16 7.44 17.32
N LEU A 203 5.96 6.12 17.37
CA LEU A 203 5.93 5.29 16.17
C LEU A 203 4.77 5.68 15.24
N LEU A 204 3.59 5.93 15.81
CA LEU A 204 2.42 6.37 15.06
C LEU A 204 2.66 7.73 14.38
N GLU A 205 3.19 8.70 15.12
CA GLU A 205 3.54 10.01 14.61
C GLU A 205 4.55 9.94 13.46
N ALA A 206 5.57 9.09 13.60
CA ALA A 206 6.55 8.86 12.54
C ALA A 206 5.89 8.27 11.29
N ASN A 207 5.05 7.25 11.44
CA ASN A 207 4.31 6.64 10.32
C ASN A 207 3.38 7.66 9.63
N PHE A 208 2.67 8.48 10.40
CA PHE A 208 1.79 9.52 9.87
C PHE A 208 2.54 10.61 9.10
N LYS A 209 3.70 11.04 9.62
CA LYS A 209 4.55 11.99 8.90
C LYS A 209 5.00 11.40 7.56
N THR A 210 5.40 10.12 7.53
CA THR A 210 5.81 9.45 6.29
C THR A 210 4.67 9.31 5.28
N ILE A 211 3.45 8.98 5.74
CA ILE A 211 2.25 8.95 4.89
C ILE A 211 1.98 10.33 4.29
N LYS A 212 2.01 11.38 5.11
CA LYS A 212 1.77 12.76 4.65
C LYS A 212 2.82 13.25 3.68
N ALA A 213 4.09 12.96 3.95
CA ALA A 213 5.20 13.33 3.07
C ALA A 213 5.07 12.70 1.68
N SER A 214 4.78 11.41 1.61
CA SER A 214 4.60 10.69 0.34
C SER A 214 3.33 11.09 -0.41
N TYR A 215 2.24 11.36 0.31
CA TYR A 215 1.03 11.91 -0.28
C TYR A 215 1.29 13.28 -0.91
N GLN A 216 1.94 14.20 -0.17
CA GLN A 216 2.27 15.53 -0.68
C GLN A 216 3.23 15.45 -1.86
N TYR A 217 4.23 14.57 -1.79
CA TYR A 217 5.13 14.32 -2.92
C TYR A 217 4.37 13.95 -4.19
N ALA A 218 3.42 13.02 -4.11
CA ALA A 218 2.60 12.64 -5.26
C ALA A 218 1.74 13.80 -5.79
N VAL A 219 1.16 14.61 -4.91
CA VAL A 219 0.39 15.82 -5.27
C VAL A 219 1.28 16.85 -5.98
N ASP A 220 2.47 17.13 -5.45
CA ASP A 220 3.41 18.09 -6.01
C ASP A 220 3.89 17.68 -7.41
N HIS A 221 4.02 16.37 -7.64
CA HIS A 221 4.34 15.78 -8.95
C HIS A 221 3.11 15.64 -9.86
N LYS A 222 1.93 16.12 -9.42
CA LYS A 222 0.66 16.06 -10.15
C LYS A 222 0.25 14.63 -10.54
N TRP A 223 0.63 13.64 -9.74
CA TRP A 223 0.20 12.27 -9.95
C TRP A 223 -1.30 12.12 -9.65
N GLY A 224 -2.00 11.32 -10.44
CA GLY A 224 -3.46 11.15 -10.32
C GLY A 224 -4.30 12.35 -10.80
N ALA A 225 -3.70 13.48 -11.17
CA ALA A 225 -4.39 14.74 -11.46
C ALA A 225 -5.09 14.84 -12.84
N GLN A 226 -5.31 13.72 -13.54
CA GLN A 226 -6.06 13.68 -14.79
C GLN A 226 -6.95 12.44 -14.89
N LYS A 227 -7.93 12.31 -13.99
CA LYS A 227 -9.11 11.47 -14.25
C LYS A 227 -10.33 12.30 -13.90
N ASP A 228 -11.18 12.50 -14.91
CA ASP A 228 -12.28 13.45 -14.94
C ASP A 228 -13.03 13.54 -13.60
N SER A 229 -12.89 14.72 -12.99
CA SER A 229 -13.73 15.12 -11.88
C SER A 229 -15.13 15.41 -12.43
N VAL A 230 -16.00 14.41 -12.40
CA VAL A 230 -17.39 14.70 -12.07
C VAL A 230 -17.44 14.69 -10.55
N ASP A 231 -17.48 15.89 -9.98
CA ASP A 231 -17.63 16.20 -8.54
C ASP A 231 -16.44 15.98 -7.59
N GLY A 232 -15.21 15.89 -8.10
CA GLY A 232 -14.00 16.09 -7.27
C GLY A 232 -13.82 15.10 -6.10
N LYS A 233 -14.52 13.96 -6.14
CA LYS A 233 -14.37 12.87 -5.17
C LYS A 233 -13.98 11.58 -5.91
N PRO A 234 -12.98 10.85 -5.42
CA PRO A 234 -12.82 9.44 -5.74
C PRO A 234 -14.01 8.68 -5.14
N VAL A 235 -15.12 8.62 -5.87
CA VAL A 235 -16.36 8.01 -5.38
C VAL A 235 -16.25 6.48 -5.49
N LEU A 236 -15.93 5.84 -4.37
CA LEU A 236 -16.48 4.55 -3.96
C LEU A 236 -17.44 4.77 -2.77
N VAL A 237 -18.47 5.59 -2.97
CA VAL A 237 -19.65 5.65 -2.09
C VAL A 237 -20.88 5.71 -2.97
#